data_AF-A0A7C4K6Y8-F1
#
_entry.id   AF-A0A7C4K6Y8-F1
#
_cell.length_a   1.000
_cell.length_b   1.000
_cell.length_c   1.000
_cell.angle_alpha   90.00
_cell.angle_beta   90.00
_cell.angle_gamma   90.00
#
_symmetry.space_group_name_H-M   'P 1'
#
loop_
_entity.id
_entity.type
_entity.pdbx_description
1 polymer ?
#
loop_
_entity_poly.entity_id
_entity_poly.type
_entity_poly.pdbx_seq_one_letter_code
_entity_poly.pdbx_strand_id
1 'polypeptide(L)'
;MKISGFTFVRNAFLLSYPLEESIKSLLDICNEVIIAVGKSEDETLQFLLSLNNPKLLIIETIWDEKLNRNGIIYSQQTNLALDRCSGNWCIYLQADEVLHENDYQQIITDIQKADRNPIIDGILFKYLHFYGSYDYIGTGRQWYRREIRAFKNKKNIISWGDAQGFRKIVNNRYEKLKVIETQATIYHYGWVRPPKAQTRKIIKTNEYYHATKRNEKYEDSLPDFDYNTAYQLEKYNGSHPKTIQKRIEQDKVWTKYFNPYKLKKKPLLIKILDKIEKKTNYRIGEYKDFKLIR
;
A
#
# COMPACT_ATOMS: atom_id res chain seq x y z
N MET A 1 25.15 -1.41 -6.00
CA MET A 1 24.18 -0.93 -5.00
C MET A 1 23.19 -2.05 -4.75
N LYS A 2 22.95 -2.41 -3.49
CA LYS A 2 21.97 -3.45 -3.10
C LYS A 2 20.63 -2.80 -2.75
N ILE A 3 19.51 -3.37 -3.19
CA ILE A 3 18.15 -2.91 -2.90
C ILE A 3 17.40 -4.01 -2.15
N SER A 4 16.84 -3.68 -1.00
CA SER A 4 15.95 -4.57 -0.23
C SER A 4 14.50 -4.22 -0.51
N GLY A 5 13.70 -5.17 -0.95
CA GLY A 5 12.24 -5.08 -0.90
C GLY A 5 11.76 -5.46 0.49
N PHE A 6 10.68 -4.87 0.96
CA PHE A 6 10.07 -5.34 2.20
C PHE A 6 8.58 -5.04 2.30
N THR A 7 7.89 -5.87 3.05
CA THR A 7 6.45 -5.75 3.32
C THR A 7 6.08 -6.43 4.64
N PHE A 8 4.82 -6.30 5.04
CA PHE A 8 4.23 -7.07 6.12
C PHE A 8 2.86 -7.59 5.70
N VAL A 9 2.43 -8.71 6.29
CA VAL A 9 1.11 -9.28 5.98
C VAL A 9 0.58 -10.12 7.14
N ARG A 10 -0.75 -10.18 7.26
CA ARG A 10 -1.50 -11.12 8.10
C ARG A 10 -2.82 -11.44 7.41
N ASN A 11 -3.23 -12.72 7.40
CA ASN A 11 -4.50 -13.18 6.83
C ASN A 11 -4.66 -12.79 5.34
N ALA A 12 -3.63 -13.04 4.52
CA ALA A 12 -3.58 -12.62 3.12
C ALA A 12 -4.71 -13.21 2.28
N PHE A 13 -5.03 -14.48 2.47
CA PHE A 13 -6.04 -15.20 1.70
C PHE A 13 -7.45 -14.89 2.21
N LEU A 14 -7.64 -14.93 3.52
CA LEU A 14 -8.93 -14.64 4.17
C LEU A 14 -9.43 -13.23 3.80
N LEU A 15 -8.50 -12.28 3.73
CA LEU A 15 -8.79 -10.89 3.37
C LEU A 15 -8.63 -10.62 1.87
N SER A 16 -8.19 -11.60 1.05
CA SER A 16 -7.99 -11.46 -0.39
C SER A 16 -7.02 -10.33 -0.79
N TYR A 17 -5.85 -10.27 -0.15
CA TYR A 17 -4.74 -9.43 -0.62
C TYR A 17 -4.07 -10.05 -1.86
N PRO A 18 -3.65 -9.26 -2.85
CA PRO A 18 -2.80 -9.71 -3.96
C PRO A 18 -1.33 -9.88 -3.51
N LEU A 19 -1.12 -10.71 -2.49
CA LEU A 19 0.18 -10.90 -1.83
C LEU A 19 1.23 -11.49 -2.79
N GLU A 20 0.86 -12.50 -3.55
CA GLU A 20 1.76 -13.16 -4.52
C GLU A 20 2.24 -12.15 -5.56
N GLU A 21 1.33 -11.34 -6.08
CA GLU A 21 1.59 -10.34 -7.11
C GLU A 21 2.50 -9.21 -6.60
N SER A 22 2.26 -8.76 -5.37
CA SER A 22 3.09 -7.77 -4.67
C SER A 22 4.52 -8.29 -4.51
N ILE A 23 4.69 -9.49 -3.96
CA ILE A 23 6.00 -10.11 -3.71
C ILE A 23 6.75 -10.34 -5.02
N LYS A 24 6.11 -10.87 -6.06
CA LYS A 24 6.73 -11.06 -7.37
C LYS A 24 7.27 -9.75 -7.93
N SER A 25 6.48 -8.67 -7.83
CA SER A 25 6.93 -7.36 -8.30
C SER A 25 8.13 -6.80 -7.52
N LEU A 26 8.28 -7.15 -6.24
CA LEU A 26 9.49 -6.82 -5.46
C LEU A 26 10.68 -7.70 -5.86
N LEU A 27 10.47 -9.01 -6.03
CA LEU A 27 11.53 -9.98 -6.36
C LEU A 27 12.23 -9.68 -7.70
N ASP A 28 11.50 -9.08 -8.64
CA ASP A 28 12.01 -8.71 -9.96
C ASP A 28 12.98 -7.52 -9.92
N ILE A 29 12.84 -6.62 -8.94
CA ILE A 29 13.64 -5.39 -8.83
C ILE A 29 14.60 -5.39 -7.63
N CYS A 30 14.37 -6.23 -6.63
CA CYS A 30 15.15 -6.28 -5.40
C CYS A 30 16.16 -7.44 -5.36
N ASN A 31 17.23 -7.24 -4.60
CA ASN A 31 18.23 -8.28 -4.34
C ASN A 31 17.79 -9.24 -3.23
N GLU A 32 16.96 -8.77 -2.32
CA GLU A 32 16.31 -9.53 -1.24
C GLU A 32 14.93 -8.94 -0.97
N VAL A 33 14.02 -9.73 -0.42
CA VAL A 33 12.68 -9.31 -0.04
C VAL A 33 12.38 -9.83 1.36
N ILE A 34 12.16 -8.91 2.30
CA ILE A 34 11.89 -9.22 3.71
C ILE A 34 10.39 -9.11 3.98
N ILE A 35 9.81 -10.12 4.63
CA ILE A 35 8.38 -10.17 4.91
C ILE A 35 8.16 -10.41 6.40
N ALA A 36 7.56 -9.45 7.09
CA ALA A 36 7.01 -9.68 8.43
C ALA A 36 5.63 -10.33 8.32
N VAL A 37 5.51 -11.58 8.75
CA VAL A 37 4.30 -12.39 8.64
C VAL A 37 3.68 -12.53 10.02
N GLY A 38 2.59 -11.81 10.26
CA GLY A 38 1.80 -11.95 11.47
C GLY A 38 1.16 -13.33 11.55
N LYS A 39 1.08 -13.89 12.75
CA LYS A 39 0.32 -15.11 13.03
C LYS A 39 -1.07 -15.03 12.39
N SER A 40 -1.28 -15.85 11.37
CA SER A 40 -2.46 -15.85 10.52
C SER A 40 -3.37 -17.04 10.84
N GLU A 41 -4.65 -16.91 10.51
CA GLU A 41 -5.68 -17.95 10.61
C GLU A 41 -5.88 -18.71 9.28
N ASP A 42 -5.18 -18.27 8.24
CA ASP A 42 -5.16 -18.89 6.91
C ASP A 42 -3.75 -19.38 6.55
N GLU A 43 -3.60 -19.90 5.33
CA GLU A 43 -2.37 -20.51 4.83
C GLU A 43 -1.29 -19.49 4.41
N THR A 44 -1.37 -18.23 4.85
CA THR A 44 -0.43 -17.15 4.45
C THR A 44 1.03 -17.55 4.66
N LEU A 45 1.37 -18.08 5.84
CA LEU A 45 2.75 -18.47 6.15
C LEU A 45 3.20 -19.66 5.29
N GLN A 46 2.36 -20.68 5.16
CA GLN A 46 2.65 -21.89 4.40
C GLN A 46 2.86 -21.57 2.91
N PHE A 47 2.05 -20.66 2.36
CA PHE A 47 2.24 -20.15 1.01
C PHE A 47 3.60 -19.45 0.85
N LEU A 48 3.96 -18.55 1.77
CA LEU A 48 5.24 -17.84 1.68
C LEU A 48 6.44 -18.78 1.76
N LEU A 49 6.38 -19.78 2.64
CA LEU A 49 7.40 -20.81 2.76
C LEU A 49 7.48 -21.68 1.49
N SER A 50 6.35 -21.99 0.85
CA SER A 50 6.33 -22.83 -0.36
C SER A 50 6.91 -22.16 -1.60
N LEU A 51 7.03 -20.83 -1.62
CA LEU A 51 7.70 -20.10 -2.70
C LEU A 51 9.19 -20.49 -2.84
N ASN A 52 9.81 -20.99 -1.76
CA ASN A 52 11.19 -21.50 -1.72
C ASN A 52 12.20 -20.65 -2.52
N ASN A 53 12.10 -19.33 -2.39
CA ASN A 53 12.92 -18.39 -3.15
C ASN A 53 14.09 -17.88 -2.28
N PRO A 54 15.34 -17.99 -2.73
CA PRO A 54 16.52 -17.62 -1.92
C PRO A 54 16.62 -16.13 -1.62
N LYS A 55 15.88 -15.27 -2.34
CA LYS A 55 15.80 -13.83 -2.04
C LYS A 55 14.82 -13.52 -0.90
N LEU A 56 13.93 -14.45 -0.53
CA LEU A 56 12.92 -14.20 0.49
C LEU A 56 13.47 -14.47 1.89
N LEU A 57 13.26 -13.51 2.79
CA LEU A 57 13.46 -13.66 4.22
C LEU A 57 12.11 -13.47 4.93
N ILE A 58 11.61 -14.53 5.55
CA ILE A 58 10.34 -14.51 6.28
C ILE A 58 10.65 -14.34 7.77
N ILE A 59 9.97 -13.38 8.40
CA ILE A 59 10.03 -13.11 9.83
C ILE A 59 8.63 -13.37 10.37
N GLU A 60 8.47 -14.43 11.15
CA GLU A 60 7.21 -14.68 11.85
C GLU A 60 7.04 -13.70 13.02
N THR A 61 5.85 -13.13 13.17
CA THR A 61 5.55 -12.15 14.21
C THR A 61 4.23 -12.45 14.88
N ILE A 62 4.07 -11.94 16.10
CA ILE A 62 2.79 -11.90 16.80
C ILE A 62 2.42 -10.43 16.94
N TRP A 63 1.22 -10.08 16.50
CA TRP A 63 0.73 -8.71 16.59
C TRP A 63 0.31 -8.42 18.03
N ASP A 64 0.82 -7.34 18.61
CA ASP A 64 0.41 -6.91 19.94
C ASP A 64 -1.01 -6.32 19.86
N GLU A 65 -1.97 -7.03 20.43
CA GLU A 65 -3.37 -6.60 20.48
C GLU A 65 -3.59 -5.30 21.24
N LYS A 66 -2.63 -4.86 22.07
CA LYS A 66 -2.68 -3.57 22.75
C LYS A 66 -2.41 -2.39 21.80
N LEU A 67 -1.80 -2.63 20.64
CA LEU A 67 -1.51 -1.63 19.60
C LEU A 67 -2.69 -1.45 18.62
N ASN A 68 -3.91 -1.42 19.14
CA ASN A 68 -5.16 -1.40 18.38
C ASN A 68 -5.77 0.01 18.23
N ARG A 69 -4.91 1.03 18.22
CA ARG A 69 -5.31 2.43 18.04
C ARG A 69 -4.61 3.03 16.84
N ASN A 70 -5.39 3.69 15.98
CA ASN A 70 -4.90 4.43 14.81
C ASN A 70 -4.01 3.62 13.84
N GLY A 71 -4.12 2.28 13.82
CA GLY A 71 -3.33 1.44 12.92
C GLY A 71 -1.83 1.37 13.24
N ILE A 72 -1.39 1.76 14.45
CA ILE A 72 0.04 1.77 14.85
C ILE A 72 0.70 0.40 14.69
N ILE A 73 -0.06 -0.68 14.85
CA ILE A 73 0.43 -2.04 14.63
C ILE A 73 1.04 -2.22 13.22
N TYR A 74 0.50 -1.54 12.20
CA TYR A 74 1.02 -1.64 10.84
C TYR A 74 2.43 -1.07 10.72
N SER A 75 2.70 0.10 11.30
CA SER A 75 4.04 0.68 11.27
C SER A 75 5.02 -0.12 12.11
N GLN A 76 4.58 -0.70 13.22
CA GLN A 76 5.40 -1.61 14.03
C GLN A 76 5.82 -2.85 13.22
N GLN A 77 4.91 -3.50 12.51
CA GLN A 77 5.21 -4.66 11.65
C GLN A 77 6.09 -4.28 10.46
N THR A 78 5.84 -3.11 9.86
CA THR A 78 6.67 -2.55 8.79
C THR A 78 8.11 -2.33 9.27
N ASN A 79 8.28 -1.80 10.49
CA ASN A 79 9.61 -1.56 11.07
C ASN A 79 10.36 -2.85 11.39
N LEU A 80 9.66 -3.90 11.86
CA LEU A 80 10.28 -5.23 12.08
C LEU A 80 10.88 -5.80 10.78
N ALA A 81 10.19 -5.66 9.65
CA ALA A 81 10.72 -6.04 8.35
C ALA A 81 11.87 -5.13 7.90
N LEU A 82 11.69 -3.80 8.02
CA LEU A 82 12.71 -2.81 7.66
C LEU A 82 14.04 -3.03 8.40
N ASP A 83 14.00 -3.40 9.68
CA ASP A 83 15.19 -3.61 10.50
C ASP A 83 16.09 -4.74 9.98
N ARG A 84 15.52 -5.70 9.23
CA ARG A 84 16.25 -6.81 8.61
C ARG A 84 16.70 -6.52 7.18
N CYS A 85 16.32 -5.38 6.59
CA CYS A 85 16.84 -4.96 5.29
C CYS A 85 18.35 -4.66 5.37
N SER A 86 19.13 -5.25 4.47
CA SER A 86 20.59 -5.09 4.38
C SER A 86 21.06 -4.29 3.16
N GLY A 87 20.16 -3.94 2.25
CA GLY A 87 20.44 -3.12 1.08
C GLY A 87 20.78 -1.68 1.44
N ASN A 88 21.42 -0.96 0.50
CA ASN A 88 21.68 0.48 0.62
C ASN A 88 20.40 1.30 0.49
N TRP A 89 19.42 0.74 -0.21
CA TRP A 89 18.10 1.30 -0.43
C TRP A 89 17.03 0.27 -0.10
N CYS A 90 15.87 0.75 0.35
CA CYS A 90 14.71 -0.07 0.62
C CYS A 90 13.56 0.33 -0.31
N ILE A 91 12.83 -0.65 -0.83
CA ILE A 91 11.55 -0.49 -1.51
C ILE A 91 10.48 -1.14 -0.63
N TYR A 92 9.52 -0.34 -0.19
CA TYR A 92 8.39 -0.81 0.60
C TYR A 92 7.17 -0.97 -0.32
N LEU A 93 6.38 -2.03 -0.10
CA LEU A 93 5.01 -2.12 -0.61
C LEU A 93 4.10 -2.65 0.49
N GLN A 94 2.86 -2.19 0.53
CA GLN A 94 1.79 -2.90 1.24
C GLN A 94 1.37 -4.16 0.44
N ALA A 95 0.79 -5.16 1.12
CA ALA A 95 0.41 -6.43 0.49
C ALA A 95 -0.65 -6.30 -0.62
N ASP A 96 -1.29 -5.14 -0.77
CA ASP A 96 -2.20 -4.77 -1.86
C ASP A 96 -1.62 -3.77 -2.86
N GLU A 97 -0.32 -3.52 -2.81
CA GLU A 97 0.41 -2.66 -3.75
C GLU A 97 1.32 -3.49 -4.66
N VAL A 98 1.36 -3.15 -5.95
CA VAL A 98 2.14 -3.84 -6.97
C VAL A 98 2.88 -2.82 -7.83
N LEU A 99 4.12 -3.12 -8.18
CA LEU A 99 4.90 -2.35 -9.15
C LEU A 99 4.69 -2.89 -10.57
N HIS A 100 4.50 -1.99 -11.54
CA HIS A 100 4.41 -2.36 -12.95
C HIS A 100 5.82 -2.57 -13.53
N GLU A 101 6.02 -3.66 -14.28
CA GLU A 101 7.30 -4.01 -14.90
C GLU A 101 7.86 -2.94 -15.84
N ASN A 102 7.01 -2.10 -16.42
CA ASN A 102 7.42 -0.99 -17.28
C ASN A 102 8.14 0.12 -16.48
N ASP A 103 7.91 0.18 -15.17
CA ASP A 103 8.48 1.22 -14.30
C ASP A 103 9.80 0.79 -13.65
N TYR A 104 10.20 -0.49 -13.73
CA TYR A 104 11.35 -1.01 -12.99
C TYR A 104 12.65 -0.27 -13.33
N GLN A 105 12.93 -0.07 -14.61
CA GLN A 105 14.15 0.63 -15.03
C GLN A 105 14.14 2.10 -14.58
N GLN A 106 12.98 2.76 -14.60
CA GLN A 106 12.84 4.13 -14.14
C GLN A 106 13.10 4.23 -12.62
N ILE A 107 12.53 3.30 -11.84
CA ILE A 107 12.74 3.24 -10.38
C ILE A 107 14.23 3.08 -10.06
N ILE A 108 14.93 2.15 -10.72
CA ILE A 108 16.37 1.95 -10.52
C ILE A 108 17.16 3.22 -10.86
N THR A 109 16.80 3.88 -11.96
CA THR A 109 17.46 5.12 -12.41
C THR A 109 17.27 6.25 -11.39
N ASP A 110 16.06 6.42 -10.86
CA ASP A 110 15.76 7.44 -9.86
C ASP A 110 16.47 7.15 -8.53
N ILE A 111 16.58 5.88 -8.13
CA ILE A 111 17.37 5.46 -6.96
C ILE A 111 18.83 5.84 -7.17
N GLN A 112 19.44 5.50 -8.30
CA GLN A 112 20.84 5.82 -8.58
C GLN A 112 21.09 7.34 -8.61
N LYS A 113 20.16 8.13 -9.17
CA LYS A 113 20.23 9.59 -9.16
C LYS A 113 20.14 10.15 -7.75
N ALA A 114 19.19 9.67 -6.95
CA ALA A 114 19.01 10.09 -5.57
C ALA A 114 20.18 9.65 -4.67
N ASP A 115 20.80 8.51 -4.95
CA ASP A 115 21.93 7.98 -4.20
C ASP A 115 23.13 8.94 -4.23
N ARG A 116 23.43 9.47 -5.43
CA ARG A 116 24.50 10.45 -5.68
C ARG A 116 24.31 11.79 -4.97
N ASN A 117 23.10 12.11 -4.51
CA ASN A 117 22.82 13.35 -3.80
C ASN A 117 22.54 13.08 -2.31
N PRO A 118 23.42 13.47 -1.38
CA PRO A 118 23.27 13.17 0.05
C PRO A 118 22.06 13.87 0.70
N ILE A 119 21.51 14.92 0.08
CA ILE A 119 20.34 15.66 0.57
C ILE A 119 19.05 14.86 0.38
N ILE A 120 18.98 13.99 -0.64
CA ILE A 120 17.80 13.19 -0.96
C ILE A 120 17.78 11.95 -0.06
N ASP A 121 16.68 11.78 0.68
CA ASP A 121 16.41 10.64 1.55
C ASP A 121 15.59 9.55 0.85
N GLY A 122 14.74 9.90 -0.13
CA GLY A 122 13.91 8.91 -0.84
C GLY A 122 13.21 9.40 -2.10
N ILE A 123 12.30 8.57 -2.59
CA ILE A 123 11.57 8.73 -3.86
C ILE A 123 10.07 8.66 -3.59
N LEU A 124 9.37 9.66 -4.12
CA LEU A 124 7.93 9.82 -4.04
C LEU A 124 7.27 9.28 -5.31
N PHE A 125 6.36 8.33 -5.13
CA PHE A 125 5.66 7.65 -6.22
C PHE A 125 4.24 8.19 -6.36
N LYS A 126 3.67 8.10 -7.56
CA LYS A 126 2.23 8.33 -7.81
C LYS A 126 1.42 7.07 -7.49
N TYR A 127 0.11 7.24 -7.30
CA TYR A 127 -0.81 6.14 -6.95
C TYR A 127 -1.97 6.02 -7.92
N LEU A 128 -2.31 4.77 -8.22
CA LEU A 128 -3.58 4.37 -8.80
C LEU A 128 -4.33 3.51 -7.76
N HIS A 129 -5.44 4.02 -7.25
CA HIS A 129 -6.28 3.32 -6.28
C HIS A 129 -7.43 2.65 -7.00
N PHE A 130 -7.35 1.34 -7.24
CA PHE A 130 -8.44 0.60 -7.86
C PHE A 130 -9.58 0.35 -6.88
N TYR A 131 -10.82 0.39 -7.38
CA TYR A 131 -12.01 0.33 -6.53
C TYR A 131 -13.15 -0.44 -7.18
N GLY A 132 -13.64 -1.48 -6.49
CA GLY A 132 -14.80 -2.28 -6.90
C GLY A 132 -14.53 -3.24 -8.07
N SER A 133 -13.73 -2.80 -9.05
CA SER A 133 -13.15 -3.64 -10.10
C SER A 133 -11.76 -3.14 -10.48
N TYR A 134 -11.12 -3.86 -11.40
CA TYR A 134 -9.82 -3.49 -11.97
C TYR A 134 -9.92 -2.34 -12.99
N ASP A 135 -11.11 -2.02 -13.49
CA ASP A 135 -11.30 -1.03 -14.56
C ASP A 135 -11.52 0.40 -14.05
N TYR A 136 -11.67 0.59 -12.73
CA TYR A 136 -12.00 1.88 -12.15
C TYR A 136 -11.03 2.28 -11.06
N ILE A 137 -10.54 3.51 -11.16
CA ILE A 137 -9.66 4.13 -10.18
C ILE A 137 -10.38 5.26 -9.44
N GLY A 138 -10.04 5.40 -8.18
CA GLY A 138 -10.46 6.51 -7.33
C GLY A 138 -9.64 7.77 -7.60
N THR A 139 -10.29 8.85 -8.04
CA THR A 139 -9.62 10.14 -8.33
C THR A 139 -10.04 11.29 -7.41
N GLY A 140 -11.01 11.04 -6.52
CA GLY A 140 -11.44 11.98 -5.48
C GLY A 140 -10.38 12.27 -4.41
N ARG A 141 -10.63 13.30 -3.60
CA ARG A 141 -9.82 13.69 -2.40
C ARG A 141 -9.79 12.69 -1.25
N GLN A 142 -10.56 11.59 -1.34
CA GLN A 142 -10.52 10.49 -0.37
C GLN A 142 -9.32 9.55 -0.59
N TRP A 143 -8.60 9.75 -1.69
CA TRP A 143 -7.43 8.97 -2.07
C TRP A 143 -6.20 9.88 -2.00
N TYR A 144 -5.14 9.39 -1.37
CA TYR A 144 -3.84 10.05 -1.46
C TYR A 144 -3.29 9.85 -2.87
N ARG A 145 -2.49 10.80 -3.35
CA ARG A 145 -2.00 10.75 -4.74
C ARG A 145 -0.57 10.25 -4.84
N ARG A 146 0.18 10.40 -3.75
CA ARG A 146 1.62 10.18 -3.74
C ARG A 146 2.10 9.75 -2.37
N GLU A 147 2.98 8.77 -2.34
CA GLU A 147 3.66 8.33 -1.11
C GLU A 147 5.10 7.88 -1.37
N ILE A 148 5.89 7.90 -0.31
CA ILE A 148 7.27 7.42 -0.34
C ILE A 148 7.25 5.90 -0.36
N ARG A 149 7.86 5.29 -1.39
CA ARG A 149 7.97 3.84 -1.52
C ARG A 149 9.39 3.34 -1.76
N ALA A 150 10.34 4.24 -1.98
CA ALA A 150 11.76 3.90 -1.95
C ALA A 150 12.55 4.94 -1.15
N PHE A 151 13.50 4.50 -0.33
CA PHE A 151 14.33 5.40 0.49
C PHE A 151 15.69 4.78 0.83
N LYS A 152 16.66 5.62 1.16
CA LYS A 152 17.98 5.18 1.63
C LYS A 152 17.82 4.40 2.93
N ASN A 153 18.45 3.24 3.04
CA ASN A 153 18.41 2.44 4.25
C ASN A 153 19.28 3.06 5.35
N LYS A 154 18.74 4.06 6.04
CA LYS A 154 19.35 4.69 7.20
C LYS A 154 18.61 4.20 8.44
N LYS A 155 19.35 3.79 9.48
CA LYS A 155 18.78 3.29 10.74
C LYS A 155 17.89 4.28 11.48
N ASN A 156 17.92 5.56 11.12
CA ASN A 156 17.06 6.58 11.69
C ASN A 156 15.76 6.81 10.90
N ILE A 157 15.52 6.12 9.78
CA ILE A 157 14.24 6.18 9.05
C ILE A 157 13.31 5.09 9.58
N ILE A 158 12.07 5.46 9.88
CA ILE A 158 11.03 4.58 10.40
C ILE A 158 9.74 4.74 9.62
N SER A 159 8.95 3.66 9.57
CA SER A 159 7.54 3.70 9.19
C SER A 159 6.74 4.52 10.20
N TRP A 160 5.84 5.37 9.71
CA TRP A 160 5.11 6.35 10.50
C TRP A 160 3.60 6.12 10.45
N GLY A 161 2.92 6.30 11.59
CA GLY A 161 1.46 6.21 11.69
C GLY A 161 0.95 4.80 11.39
N ASP A 162 0.07 4.68 10.41
CA ASP A 162 -0.54 3.43 9.93
C ASP A 162 0.26 2.77 8.79
N ALA A 163 1.56 3.06 8.71
CA ALA A 163 2.47 2.59 7.68
C ALA A 163 2.22 3.14 6.27
N GLN A 164 1.46 4.22 6.12
CA GLN A 164 1.31 4.91 4.84
C GLN A 164 2.61 5.60 4.38
N GLY A 165 3.38 6.16 5.31
CA GLY A 165 4.57 6.97 5.03
C GLY A 165 5.74 6.71 5.98
N PHE A 166 6.82 7.49 5.79
CA PHE A 166 8.07 7.35 6.54
C PHE A 166 8.54 8.68 7.10
N ARG A 167 9.20 8.63 8.26
CA ARG A 167 9.88 9.77 8.89
C ARG A 167 11.28 9.41 9.30
N LYS A 168 12.14 10.42 9.47
CA LYS A 168 13.48 10.25 10.03
C LYS A 168 13.58 10.83 11.42
N ILE A 169 14.36 10.20 12.28
CA ILE A 169 14.65 10.66 13.62
C ILE A 169 15.95 11.46 13.58
N VAL A 170 15.90 12.72 14.01
CA VAL A 170 17.05 13.63 14.11
C VAL A 170 16.96 14.35 15.45
N ASN A 171 17.99 14.24 16.30
CA ASN A 171 18.02 14.86 17.63
C ASN A 171 16.74 14.61 18.45
N ASN A 172 16.30 13.34 18.50
CA ASN A 172 15.06 12.89 19.16
C ASN A 172 13.77 13.56 18.66
N ARG A 173 13.77 14.07 17.43
CA ARG A 173 12.59 14.64 16.75
C ARG A 173 12.31 13.92 15.45
N TYR A 174 11.03 13.78 15.12
CA TYR A 174 10.60 13.22 13.85
C TYR A 174 10.57 14.32 12.77
N GLU A 175 11.25 14.07 11.66
CA GLU A 175 11.28 14.93 10.50
C GLU A 175 10.80 14.21 9.24
N LYS A 176 10.19 14.97 8.33
CA LYS A 176 9.81 14.50 7.00
C LYS A 176 11.06 14.21 6.16
N LEU A 177 11.00 13.14 5.37
CA LEU A 177 12.05 12.81 4.40
C LEU A 177 12.11 13.86 3.29
N LYS A 178 13.32 14.16 2.82
CA LYS A 178 13.55 14.96 1.60
C LYS A 178 13.52 14.04 0.39
N VAL A 179 12.67 14.31 -0.59
CA VAL A 179 12.40 13.36 -1.68
C VAL A 179 12.41 14.01 -3.05
N ILE A 180 12.69 13.21 -4.08
CA ILE A 180 12.38 13.53 -5.48
C ILE A 180 11.17 12.74 -5.94
N GLU A 181 10.46 13.24 -6.95
CA GLU A 181 9.29 12.56 -7.53
C GLU A 181 9.72 11.72 -8.75
N THR A 182 9.23 10.48 -8.80
CA THR A 182 9.40 9.59 -9.96
C THR A 182 8.19 9.64 -10.89
N GLN A 183 8.35 9.22 -12.14
CA GLN A 183 7.23 8.96 -13.04
C GLN A 183 6.61 7.58 -12.83
N ALA A 184 7.27 6.68 -12.08
CA ALA A 184 6.74 5.39 -11.72
C ALA A 184 5.50 5.49 -10.82
N THR A 185 4.61 4.50 -10.94
CA THR A 185 3.31 4.51 -10.29
C THR A 185 3.06 3.23 -9.52
N ILE A 186 2.52 3.36 -8.30
CA ILE A 186 2.06 2.24 -7.48
C ILE A 186 0.64 1.88 -7.87
N TYR A 187 0.44 0.60 -8.18
CA TYR A 187 -0.87 0.04 -8.45
C TYR A 187 -1.42 -0.53 -7.15
N HIS A 188 -2.38 0.17 -6.54
CA HIS A 188 -2.93 -0.17 -5.24
C HIS A 188 -4.34 -0.75 -5.40
N TYR A 189 -4.47 -2.04 -5.11
CA TYR A 189 -5.70 -2.83 -5.24
C TYR A 189 -6.46 -2.98 -3.92
N GLY A 190 -6.27 -2.05 -2.98
CA GLY A 190 -6.79 -2.17 -1.61
C GLY A 190 -8.31 -2.18 -1.48
N TRP A 191 -9.03 -1.81 -2.55
CA TRP A 191 -10.50 -1.81 -2.65
C TRP A 191 -11.02 -2.68 -3.80
N VAL A 192 -10.23 -3.63 -4.31
CA VAL A 192 -10.69 -4.63 -5.30
C VAL A 192 -10.62 -6.00 -4.67
N ARG A 193 -11.74 -6.46 -4.11
CA ARG A 193 -11.85 -7.72 -3.38
C ARG A 193 -13.26 -8.31 -3.56
N PRO A 194 -13.45 -9.63 -3.45
CA PRO A 194 -14.79 -10.19 -3.31
C PRO A 194 -15.56 -9.50 -2.17
N PRO A 195 -16.86 -9.18 -2.33
CA PRO A 195 -17.62 -8.40 -1.35
C PRO A 195 -17.54 -8.90 0.09
N LYS A 196 -17.59 -10.23 0.30
CA LYS A 196 -17.46 -10.84 1.62
C LYS A 196 -16.07 -10.61 2.24
N ALA A 197 -15.01 -10.73 1.45
CA ALA A 197 -13.64 -10.45 1.89
C ALA A 197 -13.44 -8.96 2.24
N GLN A 198 -14.08 -8.07 1.48
CA GLN A 198 -14.08 -6.63 1.78
C GLN A 198 -14.79 -6.32 3.11
N THR A 199 -15.92 -6.97 3.41
CA THR A 199 -16.59 -6.88 4.72
C THR A 199 -15.65 -7.29 5.85
N ARG A 200 -15.00 -8.45 5.76
CA ARG A 200 -14.00 -8.92 6.74
C ARG A 200 -12.86 -7.92 6.91
N LYS A 201 -12.32 -7.39 5.82
CA LYS A 201 -11.23 -6.39 5.85
C LYS A 201 -11.63 -5.11 6.58
N ILE A 202 -12.84 -4.60 6.37
CA ILE A 202 -13.33 -3.40 7.05
C ILE A 202 -13.46 -3.66 8.56
N ILE A 203 -13.98 -4.82 8.95
CA ILE A 203 -14.11 -5.21 10.35
C ILE A 203 -12.73 -5.27 11.00
N LYS A 204 -11.81 -6.07 10.46
CA LYS A 204 -10.45 -6.20 10.98
C LYS A 204 -9.73 -4.85 11.05
N THR A 205 -9.88 -4.01 10.03
CA THR A 205 -9.30 -2.65 10.05
C THR A 205 -9.87 -1.83 11.21
N ASN A 206 -11.18 -1.84 11.44
CA ASN A 206 -11.79 -1.10 12.54
C ASN A 206 -11.28 -1.57 13.91
N GLU A 207 -11.01 -2.86 14.10
CA GLU A 207 -10.42 -3.40 15.33
C GLU A 207 -9.06 -2.76 15.63
N TYR A 208 -8.21 -2.59 14.62
CA TYR A 208 -6.88 -1.98 14.75
C TYR A 208 -6.89 -0.44 14.87
N TYR A 209 -7.99 0.22 14.55
CA TYR A 209 -8.11 1.68 14.65
C TYR A 209 -8.87 2.16 15.88
N HIS A 210 -9.90 1.42 16.31
CA HIS A 210 -10.86 1.88 17.31
C HIS A 210 -10.90 1.03 18.59
N ALA A 211 -10.01 0.04 18.74
CA ALA A 211 -9.99 -0.88 19.89
C ALA A 211 -11.32 -1.61 20.15
N THR A 212 -12.24 -1.63 19.16
CA THR A 212 -13.52 -2.31 19.25
C THR A 212 -13.31 -3.76 18.83
N LYS A 213 -13.29 -4.70 19.78
CA LYS A 213 -13.31 -6.14 19.44
C LYS A 213 -14.72 -6.55 19.04
N ARG A 214 -14.90 -7.18 17.87
CA ARG A 214 -16.19 -7.77 17.48
C ARG A 214 -16.06 -9.29 17.53
N ASN A 215 -17.15 -9.99 17.85
CA ASN A 215 -17.15 -11.45 17.87
C ASN A 215 -17.00 -12.00 16.45
N GLU A 216 -15.88 -12.67 16.17
CA GLU A 216 -15.53 -13.25 14.86
C GLU A 216 -16.55 -14.28 14.37
N LYS A 217 -17.24 -14.96 15.30
CA LYS A 217 -18.27 -15.97 15.01
C LYS A 217 -19.43 -15.50 14.13
N TYR A 218 -19.59 -14.18 13.92
CA TYR A 218 -20.66 -13.61 13.10
C TYR A 218 -20.17 -12.93 11.83
N GLU A 219 -18.85 -12.86 11.56
CA GLU A 219 -18.33 -12.15 10.38
C GLU A 219 -18.90 -12.71 9.07
N ASP A 220 -19.08 -14.03 8.99
CA ASP A 220 -19.60 -14.70 7.80
C ASP A 220 -21.10 -14.60 7.61
N SER A 221 -21.83 -14.12 8.63
CA SER A 221 -23.26 -13.84 8.59
C SER A 221 -23.57 -12.38 8.20
N LEU A 222 -22.54 -11.53 8.14
CA LEU A 222 -22.71 -10.13 7.77
C LEU A 222 -23.00 -9.99 6.27
N PRO A 223 -23.76 -8.96 5.88
CA PRO A 223 -24.05 -8.72 4.48
C PRO A 223 -22.76 -8.44 3.70
N ASP A 224 -22.81 -8.82 2.43
CA ASP A 224 -21.76 -8.51 1.46
C ASP A 224 -21.55 -7.00 1.35
N PHE A 225 -20.29 -6.59 1.17
CA PHE A 225 -19.96 -5.19 1.03
C PHE A 225 -20.55 -4.61 -0.26
N ASP A 226 -21.35 -3.56 -0.11
CA ASP A 226 -21.85 -2.77 -1.22
C ASP A 226 -20.83 -1.67 -1.56
N TYR A 227 -20.20 -1.76 -2.74
CA TYR A 227 -19.14 -0.86 -3.21
C TYR A 227 -19.64 0.56 -3.56
N ASN A 228 -20.34 1.21 -2.65
CA ASN A 228 -20.98 2.52 -2.83
C ASN A 228 -20.27 3.68 -2.09
N THR A 229 -19.15 3.41 -1.41
CA THR A 229 -18.50 4.38 -0.51
C THR A 229 -17.70 5.45 -1.25
N ALA A 230 -17.25 5.17 -2.48
CA ALA A 230 -16.56 6.14 -3.31
C ALA A 230 -17.51 7.22 -3.85
N TYR A 231 -17.02 8.45 -3.95
CA TYR A 231 -17.79 9.57 -4.53
C TYR A 231 -17.29 10.06 -5.89
N GLN A 232 -16.15 9.55 -6.35
CA GLN A 232 -15.58 9.88 -7.66
C GLN A 232 -14.65 8.76 -8.10
N LEU A 233 -14.98 8.20 -9.26
CA LEU A 233 -14.21 7.18 -9.97
C LEU A 233 -14.00 7.62 -11.40
N GLU A 234 -12.92 7.15 -12.01
CA GLU A 234 -12.62 7.28 -13.43
C GLU A 234 -12.26 5.92 -14.01
N LYS A 235 -12.58 5.70 -15.29
CA LYS A 235 -12.19 4.48 -15.97
C LYS A 235 -10.68 4.48 -16.20
N TYR A 236 -10.02 3.41 -15.81
CA TYR A 236 -8.62 3.17 -16.08
C TYR A 236 -8.48 2.61 -17.50
N ASN A 237 -7.66 3.28 -18.32
CA ASN A 237 -7.41 2.90 -19.72
C ASN A 237 -5.95 2.46 -19.95
N GLY A 238 -5.16 2.31 -18.89
CA GLY A 238 -3.80 1.78 -18.97
C GLY A 238 -3.76 0.27 -18.88
N SER A 239 -2.55 -0.28 -18.72
CA SER A 239 -2.30 -1.71 -18.53
C SER A 239 -2.03 -2.05 -17.07
N HIS A 240 -2.54 -3.19 -16.62
CA HIS A 240 -2.16 -3.74 -15.32
C HIS A 240 -0.82 -4.49 -15.39
N PRO A 241 -0.06 -4.52 -14.28
CA PRO A 241 1.15 -5.35 -14.18
C PRO A 241 0.88 -6.80 -14.59
N LYS A 242 1.84 -7.43 -15.29
CA LYS A 242 1.69 -8.84 -15.71
C LYS A 242 1.40 -9.79 -14.54
N THR A 243 1.97 -9.50 -13.37
CA THR A 243 1.82 -10.33 -12.17
C THR A 243 0.36 -10.49 -11.73
N ILE A 244 -0.51 -9.50 -11.97
CA ILE A 244 -1.91 -9.53 -11.50
C ILE A 244 -2.92 -10.04 -12.54
N GLN A 245 -2.51 -10.27 -13.79
CA GLN A 245 -3.43 -10.64 -14.87
C GLN A 245 -4.24 -11.91 -14.57
N LYS A 246 -3.60 -12.93 -13.97
CA LYS A 246 -4.29 -14.17 -13.59
C LYS A 246 -5.43 -13.92 -12.59
N ARG A 247 -5.20 -13.07 -11.59
CA ARG A 247 -6.20 -12.70 -10.60
C ARG A 247 -7.34 -11.89 -11.24
N ILE A 248 -7.01 -10.94 -12.12
CA ILE A 248 -8.03 -10.17 -12.85
C ILE A 248 -8.98 -11.10 -13.60
N GLU A 249 -8.45 -12.11 -14.29
CA GLU A 249 -9.27 -13.10 -15.02
C GLU A 249 -10.20 -13.89 -14.09
N GLN A 250 -9.67 -14.36 -12.96
CA GLN A 250 -10.45 -15.10 -11.96
C GLN A 250 -11.56 -14.24 -11.34
N ASP A 251 -11.26 -12.97 -11.08
CA ASP A 251 -12.17 -12.04 -10.41
C ASP A 251 -13.27 -11.49 -11.33
N LYS A 252 -13.21 -11.72 -12.65
CA LYS A 252 -14.31 -11.39 -13.58
C LYS A 252 -15.65 -11.96 -13.15
N VAL A 253 -15.64 -13.09 -12.45
CA VAL A 253 -16.84 -13.77 -11.95
C VAL A 253 -17.68 -12.84 -11.06
N TRP A 254 -17.04 -12.04 -10.22
CA TRP A 254 -17.73 -11.16 -9.28
C TRP A 254 -17.65 -9.68 -9.66
N THR A 255 -16.56 -9.23 -10.30
CA THR A 255 -16.40 -7.81 -10.70
C THR A 255 -17.44 -7.37 -11.74
N LYS A 256 -18.02 -8.29 -12.53
CA LYS A 256 -19.11 -8.00 -13.47
C LYS A 256 -20.38 -7.44 -12.80
N TYR A 257 -20.55 -7.63 -11.49
CA TYR A 257 -21.67 -7.10 -10.73
C TYR A 257 -21.40 -5.72 -10.14
N PHE A 258 -20.17 -5.21 -10.25
CA PHE A 258 -19.83 -3.87 -9.78
C PHE A 258 -20.51 -2.80 -10.64
N ASN A 259 -21.18 -1.86 -9.99
CA ASN A 259 -21.80 -0.71 -10.65
C ASN A 259 -21.02 0.59 -10.32
N PRO A 260 -20.23 1.13 -11.27
CA PRO A 260 -19.41 2.32 -11.03
C PRO A 260 -20.23 3.62 -10.91
N TYR A 261 -21.54 3.58 -11.20
CA TYR A 261 -22.44 4.72 -11.06
C TYR A 261 -23.14 4.78 -9.70
N LYS A 262 -23.08 3.69 -8.92
CA LYS A 262 -23.63 3.63 -7.56
C LYS A 262 -22.64 4.25 -6.57
N LEU A 263 -22.51 5.57 -6.62
CA LEU A 263 -21.53 6.33 -5.84
C LEU A 263 -22.18 7.11 -4.69
N LYS A 264 -21.41 7.29 -3.62
CA LYS A 264 -21.75 8.23 -2.54
C LYS A 264 -21.83 9.64 -3.08
N LYS A 265 -22.80 10.43 -2.58
CA LYS A 265 -22.89 11.85 -2.92
C LYS A 265 -21.61 12.57 -2.51
N LYS A 266 -20.93 13.16 -3.50
CA LYS A 266 -19.73 13.97 -3.28
C LYS A 266 -20.02 15.17 -2.36
N PRO A 267 -19.30 15.33 -1.23
CA PRO A 267 -19.54 16.44 -0.30
C PRO A 267 -19.36 17.81 -0.94
N LEU A 268 -20.15 18.80 -0.51
CA LEU A 268 -20.15 20.14 -1.11
C LEU A 268 -18.77 20.83 -0.99
N LEU A 269 -18.15 20.75 0.20
CA LEU A 269 -16.83 21.31 0.43
C LEU A 269 -15.77 20.73 -0.53
N ILE A 270 -15.81 19.41 -0.77
CA ILE A 270 -14.91 18.75 -1.71
C ILE A 270 -15.14 19.28 -3.14
N LYS A 271 -16.39 19.49 -3.57
CA LYS A 271 -16.68 20.10 -4.87
C LYS A 271 -16.11 21.51 -5.00
N ILE A 272 -16.17 22.31 -3.94
CA ILE A 272 -15.59 23.67 -3.91
C ILE A 272 -14.07 23.59 -4.01
N LEU A 273 -13.43 22.74 -3.20
CA LEU A 273 -11.98 22.57 -3.20
C LEU A 273 -11.46 22.09 -4.58
N ASP A 274 -12.19 21.20 -5.25
CA ASP A 274 -11.82 20.75 -6.60
C ASP A 274 -11.94 21.86 -7.65
N LYS A 275 -12.95 22.74 -7.53
CA LYS A 275 -13.04 23.92 -8.41
C LYS A 275 -11.86 24.88 -8.19
N ILE A 276 -11.43 25.05 -6.95
CA ILE A 276 -10.26 25.87 -6.62
C ILE A 276 -9.00 25.22 -7.21
N GLU A 277 -8.76 23.93 -6.96
CA GLU A 277 -7.59 23.22 -7.49
C GLU A 277 -7.54 23.26 -9.03
N LYS A 278 -8.67 23.08 -9.72
CA LYS A 278 -8.72 23.20 -11.19
C LYS A 278 -8.30 24.56 -11.72
N LYS A 279 -8.53 25.64 -10.95
CA LYS A 279 -8.18 27.02 -11.34
C LYS A 279 -6.75 27.39 -10.94
N THR A 280 -6.27 26.90 -9.80
CA THR A 280 -5.00 27.35 -9.20
C THR A 280 -3.88 26.32 -9.30
N ASN A 281 -4.19 25.09 -9.72
CA ASN A 281 -3.33 23.91 -9.60
C ASN A 281 -2.84 23.64 -8.16
N TYR A 282 -3.51 24.22 -7.17
CA TYR A 282 -3.15 24.10 -5.75
C TYR A 282 -4.19 23.28 -4.98
N ARG A 283 -3.75 22.12 -4.46
CA ARG A 283 -4.59 21.22 -3.68
C ARG A 283 -4.55 21.57 -2.19
N ILE A 284 -5.47 22.44 -1.77
CA ILE A 284 -5.64 22.82 -0.36
C ILE A 284 -5.96 21.59 0.50
N GLY A 285 -5.28 21.47 1.65
CA GLY A 285 -5.52 20.41 2.64
C GLY A 285 -4.97 19.03 2.26
N GLU A 286 -4.18 18.92 1.19
CA GLU A 286 -3.50 17.67 0.85
C GLU A 286 -2.50 17.29 1.96
N TYR A 287 -2.69 16.11 2.54
CA TYR A 287 -1.71 15.52 3.43
C TYR A 287 -0.40 15.28 2.67
N LYS A 288 0.72 15.77 3.22
CA LYS A 288 2.05 15.64 2.62
C LYS A 288 3.05 15.32 3.73
N ASP A 289 3.41 14.05 3.89
CA ASP A 289 4.40 13.65 4.91
C ASP A 289 5.85 13.64 4.38
N PHE A 290 6.16 14.55 3.46
CA PHE A 290 7.46 14.64 2.80
C PHE A 290 7.85 16.11 2.51
N LYS A 291 9.12 16.34 2.19
CA LYS A 291 9.67 17.60 1.65
C LYS A 291 10.17 17.34 0.24
N LEU A 292 9.44 17.82 -0.77
CA LEU A 292 9.84 17.67 -2.18
C LEU A 292 11.04 18.58 -2.49
N ILE A 293 12.11 18.00 -3.00
CA ILE A 293 13.29 18.69 -3.51
C ILE A 293 13.11 18.81 -5.02
N ARG A 294 13.15 20.04 -5.54
CA ARG A 294 13.08 20.34 -6.97
C ARG A 294 14.49 20.37 -7.55
#